data_AF-A0A0R0LQY9-F1
#
_entry.id   AF-A0A0R0LQY9-F1
#
_cell.length_a   1.000
_cell.length_b   1.000
_cell.length_c   1.000
_cell.angle_alpha   90.00
_cell.angle_beta   90.00
_cell.angle_gamma   90.00
#
_symmetry.space_group_name_H-M   'P 1'
#
loop_
_entity.id
_entity.type
_entity.pdbx_description
1 polymer ?
#
loop_
_entity_poly.entity_id
_entity_poly.type
_entity_poly.pdbx_seq_one_letter_code
_entity_poly.pdbx_strand_id
1 'polypeptide(L)'
;MLTLILDISYNGTNYHGLVRQVKEPTVYSQLLGAFERLFTSKKKTKKYKKLYDESTISCSGRTDKGVHARSMLISIVVLKRLDYQNILNRLLPKDIRINRIAYDEKGFSARFDCQLRVYRYYFYIPLEKGMFQESSNESYNDERNSKSYIESYNEKNSKSYSELYNGKYEESLKNLSIELHNEKNNERNSKSS
;
A
#
# COMPACT_ATOMS: atom_id res chain seq x y z
N MET A 1 16.35 -14.73 12.95
CA MET A 1 15.94 -14.92 11.53
C MET A 1 15.81 -13.53 10.93
N LEU A 2 16.27 -13.30 9.70
CA LEU A 2 16.22 -11.97 9.09
C LEU A 2 14.85 -11.76 8.43
N THR A 3 14.14 -10.71 8.82
CA THR A 3 12.87 -10.29 8.23
C THR A 3 13.12 -9.20 7.20
N LEU A 4 12.65 -9.43 5.97
CA LEU A 4 12.53 -8.43 4.93
C LEU A 4 11.14 -7.80 5.02
N ILE A 5 11.10 -6.48 5.05
CA ILE A 5 9.87 -5.68 5.01
C ILE A 5 9.79 -5.04 3.63
N LEU A 6 8.67 -5.24 2.95
CA LEU A 6 8.37 -4.68 1.64
C LEU A 6 7.23 -3.69 1.79
N ASP A 7 7.40 -2.48 1.26
CA ASP A 7 6.30 -1.58 0.95
C ASP A 7 5.93 -1.75 -0.50
N ILE A 8 4.71 -2.23 -0.76
CA ILE A 8 4.23 -2.49 -2.12
C ILE A 8 3.06 -1.59 -2.50
N SER A 9 2.98 -1.25 -3.78
CA SER A 9 1.79 -0.69 -4.41
C SER A 9 1.28 -1.63 -5.50
N TYR A 10 -0.03 -1.64 -5.73
CA TYR A 10 -0.61 -2.41 -6.81
C TYR A 10 -1.93 -1.84 -7.33
N ASN A 11 -2.16 -2.03 -8.62
CA ASN A 11 -3.46 -1.87 -9.23
C ASN A 11 -4.24 -3.19 -9.12
N GLY A 12 -5.29 -3.21 -8.30
CA GLY A 12 -6.11 -4.38 -8.02
C GLY A 12 -7.08 -4.83 -9.13
N THR A 13 -7.24 -4.09 -10.23
CA THR A 13 -8.26 -4.36 -11.27
C THR A 13 -8.22 -5.81 -11.78
N ASN A 14 -7.03 -6.35 -12.00
CA ASN A 14 -6.83 -7.69 -12.57
C ASN A 14 -6.68 -8.80 -11.51
N TYR A 15 -6.96 -8.50 -10.25
CA TYR A 15 -6.66 -9.39 -9.12
C TYR A 15 -7.88 -9.65 -8.26
N HIS A 16 -8.02 -10.89 -7.80
CA HIS A 16 -9.03 -11.34 -6.85
C HIS A 16 -8.62 -11.04 -5.39
N GLY A 17 -8.09 -9.83 -5.20
CA GLY A 17 -7.61 -9.33 -3.93
C GLY A 17 -6.16 -9.67 -3.64
N LEU A 18 -5.76 -9.39 -2.39
CA LEU A 18 -4.40 -9.64 -1.94
C LEU A 18 -4.16 -11.13 -1.72
N VAL A 19 -5.01 -11.77 -0.91
CA VAL A 19 -4.78 -13.12 -0.38
C VAL A 19 -4.92 -14.18 -1.47
N ARG A 20 -4.07 -15.22 -1.41
CA ARG A 20 -4.04 -16.33 -2.36
C ARG A 20 -5.41 -16.99 -2.52
N GLN A 21 -5.75 -17.31 -3.77
CA GLN A 21 -6.85 -18.21 -4.13
C GLN A 21 -6.33 -19.27 -5.10
N VAL A 22 -6.98 -20.44 -5.15
CA VAL A 22 -6.46 -21.61 -5.88
C VAL A 22 -6.45 -21.39 -7.41
N LYS A 23 -7.48 -20.74 -7.96
CA LYS A 23 -7.69 -20.63 -9.41
C LYS A 23 -7.58 -19.20 -9.95
N GLU A 24 -7.41 -18.22 -9.07
CA GLU A 24 -7.52 -16.81 -9.44
C GLU A 24 -6.20 -16.06 -9.27
N PRO A 25 -5.90 -15.09 -10.13
CA PRO A 25 -4.74 -14.22 -9.96
C PRO A 25 -4.94 -13.35 -8.71
N THR A 26 -3.93 -13.32 -7.84
CA THR A 26 -3.92 -12.52 -6.61
C THR A 26 -2.57 -11.84 -6.49
N VAL A 27 -2.51 -10.71 -5.77
CA VAL A 27 -1.23 -10.02 -5.58
C VAL A 27 -0.24 -10.92 -4.83
N TYR A 28 -0.73 -11.69 -3.86
CA TYR A 28 0.08 -12.67 -3.14
C TYR A 28 0.64 -13.77 -4.04
N SER A 29 -0.15 -14.33 -4.97
CA SER A 29 0.35 -15.37 -5.88
C SER A 29 1.43 -14.84 -6.83
N GLN A 30 1.33 -13.57 -7.27
CA GLN A 30 2.38 -12.94 -8.08
C GLN A 30 3.68 -12.72 -7.30
N LEU A 31 3.58 -12.24 -6.06
CA LEU A 31 4.74 -12.08 -5.17
C LEU A 31 5.42 -13.42 -4.92
N LEU A 32 4.65 -14.45 -4.58
CA LEU A 32 5.18 -15.79 -4.37
C LEU A 32 5.89 -16.30 -5.63
N GLY A 33 5.26 -16.18 -6.79
CA GLY A 33 5.88 -16.56 -8.06
C GLY A 33 7.17 -15.80 -8.35
N ALA A 34 7.27 -14.52 -7.97
CA ALA A 34 8.51 -13.74 -8.10
C ALA A 34 9.62 -14.26 -7.19
N PHE A 35 9.31 -14.58 -5.93
CA PHE A 35 10.26 -15.22 -5.02
C PHE A 35 10.68 -16.62 -5.51
N GLU A 36 9.73 -17.42 -5.98
CA GLU A 36 10.02 -18.73 -6.57
C GLU A 36 10.99 -18.61 -7.75
N ARG A 37 10.74 -17.68 -8.69
CA ARG A 37 11.65 -17.43 -9.83
C ARG A 37 13.05 -17.00 -9.38
N LEU A 38 13.13 -16.13 -8.36
CA LEU A 38 14.40 -15.68 -7.80
C LEU A 38 15.22 -16.83 -7.21
N PHE A 39 14.58 -17.76 -6.50
CA PHE A 39 15.28 -18.86 -5.83
C PHE A 39 15.44 -20.13 -6.69
N THR A 40 14.63 -20.30 -7.74
CA THR A 40 14.69 -21.47 -8.63
C THR A 40 15.96 -21.50 -9.50
N SER A 41 16.58 -20.35 -9.76
CA SER A 41 17.87 -20.27 -10.48
C SER A 41 19.01 -21.02 -9.77
N LYS A 42 18.94 -21.26 -8.46
CA LYS A 42 19.98 -21.94 -7.67
C LYS A 42 19.45 -23.25 -7.10
N LYS A 43 19.68 -24.37 -7.83
CA LYS A 43 19.52 -25.78 -7.40
C LYS A 43 18.39 -26.03 -6.38
N LYS A 44 17.26 -26.58 -6.86
CA LYS A 44 16.08 -27.10 -6.13
C LYS A 44 16.40 -27.78 -4.78
N THR A 45 16.75 -27.00 -3.76
CA THR A 45 17.04 -27.52 -2.42
C THR A 45 15.82 -27.23 -1.57
N LYS A 46 15.23 -28.29 -0.98
CA LYS A 46 14.03 -28.24 -0.12
C LYS A 46 14.08 -27.11 0.93
N LYS A 47 15.29 -26.70 1.33
CA LYS A 47 15.57 -25.57 2.23
C LYS A 47 14.96 -24.24 1.75
N TYR A 48 15.01 -23.91 0.46
CA TYR A 48 14.49 -22.62 -0.03
C TYR A 48 12.97 -22.61 -0.13
N LYS A 49 12.35 -23.75 -0.46
CA LYS A 49 10.89 -23.87 -0.57
C LYS A 49 10.16 -23.58 0.75
N LYS A 50 10.81 -23.81 1.89
CA LYS A 50 10.24 -23.55 3.23
C LYS A 50 10.31 -22.07 3.64
N LEU A 51 11.04 -21.22 2.91
CA LEU A 51 11.25 -19.80 3.28
C LEU A 51 10.16 -18.85 2.83
N TYR A 52 9.32 -19.28 1.91
CA TYR A 52 8.26 -18.46 1.33
C TYR A 52 6.91 -19.19 1.34
N ASP A 53 6.72 -20.08 2.31
CA ASP A 53 5.41 -20.72 2.55
C ASP A 53 4.42 -19.70 3.15
N GLU A 54 3.12 -20.00 3.11
CA GLU A 54 2.07 -19.12 3.62
C GLU A 54 2.28 -18.70 5.07
N SER A 55 2.92 -19.57 5.86
CA SER A 55 3.29 -19.32 7.25
C SER A 55 4.41 -18.28 7.46
N THR A 56 5.14 -17.90 6.41
CA THR A 56 6.31 -17.02 6.51
C THR A 56 6.06 -15.60 5.98
N ILE A 57 4.93 -15.36 5.34
CA ILE A 57 4.55 -14.06 4.78
C ILE A 57 3.42 -13.47 5.63
N SER A 58 3.66 -12.28 6.18
CA SER A 58 2.70 -11.50 6.94
C SER A 58 2.34 -10.23 6.17
N CYS A 59 1.05 -9.91 6.06
CA CYS A 59 0.57 -8.71 5.37
C CYS A 59 -0.12 -7.76 6.34
N SER A 60 0.07 -6.45 6.17
CA SER A 60 -0.52 -5.44 7.04
C SER A 60 -2.04 -5.34 6.94
N GLY A 61 -2.63 -5.79 5.84
CA GLY A 61 -4.07 -5.84 5.66
C GLY A 61 -4.48 -6.91 4.67
N ARG A 62 -5.79 -6.99 4.43
CA ARG A 62 -6.38 -7.72 3.30
C ARG A 62 -7.04 -6.70 2.39
N THR A 63 -7.10 -7.01 1.10
CA THR A 63 -7.91 -6.26 0.14
C THR A 63 -8.77 -7.24 -0.65
N ASP A 64 -10.00 -6.86 -0.92
CA ASP A 64 -10.93 -7.64 -1.73
C ASP A 64 -10.62 -7.50 -3.23
N LYS A 65 -11.35 -8.26 -4.06
CA LYS A 65 -11.23 -8.22 -5.52
C LYS A 65 -11.38 -6.78 -6.04
N GLY A 66 -10.48 -6.37 -6.94
CA GLY A 66 -10.51 -5.05 -7.57
C GLY A 66 -9.94 -3.91 -6.72
N VAL A 67 -9.72 -4.09 -5.42
CA VAL A 67 -9.22 -3.02 -4.55
C VAL A 67 -7.73 -2.77 -4.79
N HIS A 68 -7.36 -1.51 -5.02
CA HIS A 68 -5.97 -1.08 -5.19
C HIS A 68 -5.27 -0.83 -3.86
N ALA A 69 -3.94 -0.82 -3.85
CA ALA A 69 -3.17 -0.35 -2.70
C ALA A 69 -2.06 0.62 -3.15
N ARG A 70 -1.98 1.77 -2.47
CA ARG A 70 -0.86 2.70 -2.64
C ARG A 70 0.36 2.29 -1.81
N SER A 71 0.12 1.70 -0.65
CA SER A 71 1.14 1.15 0.24
C SER A 71 0.51 0.01 1.04
N MET A 72 1.05 -1.19 0.90
CA MET A 72 0.74 -2.38 1.67
C MET A 72 2.06 -2.92 2.19
N LEU A 73 2.18 -3.08 3.51
CA LEU A 73 3.38 -3.65 4.09
C LEU A 73 3.29 -5.17 4.10
N ILE A 74 4.37 -5.82 3.68
CA ILE A 74 4.53 -7.26 3.74
C ILE A 74 5.84 -7.56 4.44
N SER A 75 5.82 -8.44 5.43
CA SER A 75 7.04 -8.97 6.05
C SER A 75 7.22 -10.44 5.72
N ILE A 76 8.46 -10.82 5.38
CA ILE A 76 8.83 -12.18 4.98
C ILE A 76 10.21 -12.54 5.52
N VAL A 77 10.37 -13.78 6.00
CA VAL A 77 11.67 -14.28 6.44
C VAL A 77 12.55 -14.62 5.25
N VAL A 78 13.78 -14.08 5.24
CA VAL A 78 14.77 -14.33 4.18
C VAL A 78 16.10 -14.81 4.76
N LEU A 79 16.90 -15.48 3.94
CA LEU A 79 18.21 -16.01 4.37
C LEU A 79 19.34 -14.98 4.32
N LYS A 80 19.21 -13.94 3.51
CA LYS A 80 20.28 -12.96 3.29
C LYS A 80 19.73 -11.64 2.78
N ARG A 81 20.52 -10.60 2.96
CA ARG A 81 20.27 -9.27 2.38
C ARG A 81 20.60 -9.30 0.87
N LEU A 82 19.73 -8.72 0.07
CA LEU A 82 19.83 -8.55 -1.39
C LEU A 82 19.10 -7.27 -1.78
N ASP A 83 19.33 -6.79 -3.00
CA ASP A 83 18.52 -5.73 -3.58
C ASP A 83 17.15 -6.28 -4.06
N TYR A 84 16.32 -6.70 -3.10
CA TYR A 84 14.99 -7.25 -3.40
C TYR A 84 14.10 -6.25 -4.13
N GLN A 85 14.30 -4.94 -3.91
CA GLN A 85 13.51 -3.93 -4.59
C GLN A 85 13.70 -4.02 -6.11
N ASN A 86 14.95 -3.90 -6.59
CA ASN A 86 15.21 -3.94 -8.03
C ASN A 86 14.98 -5.33 -8.63
N ILE A 87 15.34 -6.38 -7.89
CA ILE A 87 15.15 -7.77 -8.33
C ILE A 87 13.66 -8.07 -8.51
N LEU A 88 12.83 -7.82 -7.50
CA LEU A 88 11.41 -8.15 -7.55
C LEU A 88 10.66 -7.27 -8.55
N ASN A 89 10.99 -5.98 -8.68
CA ASN A 89 10.38 -5.11 -9.69
C ASN A 89 10.66 -5.57 -11.14
N ARG A 90 11.75 -6.29 -11.39
CA ARG A 90 12.01 -6.93 -12.70
C ARG A 90 11.23 -8.22 -12.90
N LEU A 91 10.91 -8.93 -11.81
CA LEU A 91 10.21 -10.22 -11.85
C LEU A 91 8.69 -10.09 -11.73
N LEU A 92 8.18 -8.98 -11.23
CA LEU A 92 6.76 -8.74 -11.00
C LEU A 92 6.08 -8.13 -12.24
N PRO A 93 4.78 -8.42 -12.45
CA PRO A 93 3.94 -7.72 -13.43
C PRO A 93 3.97 -6.20 -13.24
N LYS A 94 3.62 -5.43 -14.29
CA LYS A 94 3.74 -3.96 -14.27
C LYS A 94 2.84 -3.26 -13.25
N ASP A 95 1.76 -3.92 -12.87
CA ASP A 95 0.73 -3.45 -11.97
C ASP A 95 1.01 -3.77 -10.49
N ILE A 96 2.17 -4.36 -10.16
CA ILE A 96 2.65 -4.56 -8.77
C ILE A 96 4.06 -3.99 -8.67
N ARG A 97 4.30 -3.12 -7.70
CA ARG A 97 5.60 -2.46 -7.50
C ARG A 97 6.06 -2.54 -6.06
N ILE A 98 7.34 -2.83 -5.88
CA ILE A 98 8.06 -2.65 -4.62
C ILE A 98 8.54 -1.20 -4.57
N ASN A 99 7.95 -0.42 -3.66
CA ASN A 99 8.27 1.00 -3.48
C ASN A 99 9.56 1.16 -2.68
N ARG A 100 9.69 0.37 -1.59
CA ARG A 100 10.79 0.43 -0.62
C ARG A 100 10.98 -0.93 0.04
N ILE A 101 12.16 -1.16 0.58
CA ILE A 101 12.46 -2.31 1.44
C ILE A 101 13.16 -1.88 2.72
N ALA A 102 12.95 -2.65 3.78
CA ALA A 102 13.70 -2.55 5.03
C ALA A 102 14.03 -3.95 5.56
N TYR A 103 14.97 -4.03 6.49
CA TYR A 103 15.37 -5.27 7.15
C TYR A 103 15.25 -5.13 8.65
N ASP A 104 14.71 -6.16 9.27
CA ASP A 104 14.61 -6.27 10.72
C ASP A 104 15.12 -7.64 11.19
N GLU A 105 15.82 -7.66 12.31
CA GLU A 105 16.36 -8.89 12.91
C GLU A 105 15.54 -9.34 14.13
N LYS A 106 14.59 -8.50 14.59
CA LYS A 106 13.75 -8.73 15.77
C LYS A 106 12.47 -9.51 15.47
N GLY A 107 12.13 -9.70 14.20
CA GLY A 107 11.00 -10.54 13.78
C GLY A 107 9.72 -9.78 13.45
N PHE A 108 9.81 -8.56 12.92
CA PHE A 108 8.67 -7.72 12.56
C PHE A 108 7.58 -8.46 11.75
N SER A 109 6.33 -8.35 12.21
CA SER A 109 5.14 -8.84 11.53
C SER A 109 4.32 -7.68 11.01
N ALA A 110 4.26 -7.52 9.69
CA ALA A 110 3.46 -6.46 9.06
C ALA A 110 1.99 -6.52 9.51
N ARG A 111 1.46 -7.70 9.84
CA ARG A 111 0.10 -7.86 10.37
C ARG A 111 -0.06 -7.35 11.81
N PHE A 112 0.80 -7.80 12.71
CA PHE A 112 0.63 -7.62 14.17
C PHE A 112 1.24 -6.32 14.67
N ASP A 113 2.33 -5.85 14.05
CA ASP A 113 2.99 -4.60 14.41
C ASP A 113 2.39 -3.39 13.68
N CYS A 114 1.45 -3.62 12.75
CA CYS A 114 0.71 -2.54 12.09
C CYS A 114 -0.31 -1.93 13.04
N GLN A 115 -0.08 -0.66 13.37
CA GLN A 115 -0.93 0.12 14.26
C GLN A 115 -2.16 0.70 13.56
N LEU A 116 -2.06 1.03 12.26
CA LEU A 116 -3.10 1.76 11.55
C LEU A 116 -3.16 1.39 10.06
N ARG A 117 -4.38 1.32 9.53
CA ARG A 117 -4.66 1.20 8.09
C ARG A 117 -5.54 2.35 7.65
N VAL A 118 -5.30 2.84 6.44
CA VAL A 118 -5.96 4.03 5.91
C VAL A 118 -6.45 3.71 4.51
N TYR A 119 -7.72 3.98 4.29
CA TYR A 119 -8.42 3.70 3.03
C TYR A 119 -8.92 5.01 2.45
N ARG A 120 -8.81 5.14 1.12
CA ARG A 120 -9.37 6.26 0.36
C ARG A 120 -10.30 5.70 -0.69
N TYR A 121 -11.52 6.22 -0.71
CA TYR A 121 -12.54 5.86 -1.70
C TYR A 121 -12.70 7.03 -2.67
N TYR A 122 -12.67 6.72 -3.96
CA TYR A 122 -12.87 7.70 -5.03
C TYR A 122 -14.20 7.37 -5.69
N PHE A 123 -15.13 8.30 -5.64
CA PHE A 123 -16.43 8.19 -6.29
C PHE A 123 -16.44 9.13 -7.49
N TYR A 124 -16.79 8.59 -8.65
CA TYR A 124 -17.15 9.42 -9.79
C TYR A 124 -18.60 9.83 -9.61
N ILE A 125 -18.86 11.13 -9.52
CA ILE A 125 -20.21 11.68 -9.54
C ILE A 125 -20.46 12.13 -10.99
N PRO A 126 -21.29 11.41 -11.76
CA PRO A 126 -21.69 11.88 -13.07
C PRO A 126 -22.47 13.18 -12.88
N LEU A 127 -22.00 14.26 -13.48
CA LEU A 127 -22.82 15.46 -13.62
C LEU A 127 -23.91 15.14 -14.64
N GLU A 128 -25.17 15.06 -14.21
CA GLU A 128 -26.28 15.02 -15.16
C GLU A 128 -26.25 16.31 -16.00
N LYS A 129 -26.35 16.14 -17.32
CA LYS A 129 -26.59 17.26 -18.24
C LYS A 129 -27.90 17.94 -17.82
N GLY A 130 -27.79 19.11 -17.19
CA GLY A 130 -28.94 19.94 -16.80
C GLY A 130 -29.01 20.37 -15.33
N MET A 131 -28.12 19.89 -14.44
CA MET A 131 -28.15 20.32 -13.03
C MET A 131 -27.59 21.73 -12.77
N PHE A 132 -26.92 22.33 -13.75
CA PHE A 132 -26.57 23.76 -13.73
C PHE A 132 -27.27 24.41 -14.92
N GLN A 133 -28.38 25.12 -14.66
CA GLN A 133 -28.91 26.07 -15.63
C GLN A 133 -27.84 27.15 -15.82
N GLU A 134 -27.36 27.28 -17.05
CA GLU A 134 -26.48 28.36 -17.48
C GLU A 134 -27.13 29.71 -17.16
N SER A 135 -26.70 30.34 -16.06
CA SER A 135 -26.85 31.78 -15.90
C SER A 135 -25.56 32.42 -16.36
N SER A 136 -25.56 32.81 -17.63
CA SER A 136 -24.77 33.88 -18.26
C SER A 136 -23.32 34.10 -17.80
N ASN A 137 -22.40 33.74 -18.69
CA ASN A 137 -21.17 34.48 -19.03
C ASN A 137 -20.13 34.78 -17.94
N GLU A 138 -19.77 33.82 -17.09
CA GLU A 138 -18.46 33.84 -16.45
C GLU A 138 -17.76 32.47 -16.58
N SER A 139 -16.51 32.53 -17.04
CA SER A 139 -15.63 31.41 -17.38
C SER A 139 -15.70 30.25 -16.38
N TYR A 140 -16.18 29.10 -16.88
CA TYR A 140 -16.29 27.83 -16.18
C TYR A 140 -14.92 27.36 -15.64
N ASN A 141 -14.72 27.43 -14.32
CA ASN A 141 -13.58 26.82 -13.62
C ASN A 141 -14.07 25.57 -12.87
N ASP A 142 -13.78 24.40 -13.44
CA ASP A 142 -14.24 23.05 -13.07
C ASP A 142 -13.97 22.65 -11.60
N GLU A 143 -12.98 23.25 -10.95
CA GLU A 143 -12.58 22.90 -9.56
C GLU A 143 -13.46 23.50 -8.45
N ARG A 144 -14.15 24.63 -8.69
CA ARG A 144 -14.91 25.30 -7.62
C ARG A 144 -16.30 24.69 -7.40
N ASN A 145 -16.93 24.20 -8.47
CA ASN A 145 -18.31 23.69 -8.42
C ASN A 145 -18.39 22.24 -7.92
N SER A 146 -17.38 21.41 -8.20
CA SER A 146 -17.29 20.05 -7.64
C SER A 146 -17.18 20.07 -6.10
N LYS A 147 -16.47 21.06 -5.56
CA LYS A 147 -16.33 21.27 -4.11
C LYS A 147 -17.66 21.66 -3.44
N SER A 148 -18.39 22.59 -4.04
CA SER A 148 -19.72 23.02 -3.57
C SER A 148 -20.75 21.88 -3.53
N TYR A 149 -20.76 21.00 -4.53
CA TYR A 149 -21.67 19.86 -4.56
C TYR A 149 -21.33 18.81 -3.48
N ILE A 150 -20.04 18.53 -3.29
CA ILE A 150 -19.57 17.61 -2.25
C ILE A 150 -19.89 18.16 -0.85
N GLU A 151 -19.71 19.46 -0.63
CA GLU A 151 -20.06 20.14 0.63
C GLU A 151 -21.57 20.06 0.92
N SER A 152 -22.41 20.33 -0.07
CA SER A 152 -23.88 20.22 0.07
C SER A 152 -24.37 18.78 0.34
N TYR A 153 -23.74 17.78 -0.29
CA TYR A 153 -24.07 16.37 -0.04
C TYR A 153 -23.65 15.92 1.36
N ASN A 154 -22.51 16.42 1.87
CA ASN A 154 -22.02 16.16 3.21
C ASN A 154 -22.87 16.83 4.29
N GLU A 155 -23.36 18.05 4.05
CA GLU A 155 -24.27 18.76 4.96
C GLU A 155 -25.62 18.04 5.10
N LYS A 156 -26.18 17.52 4.00
CA LYS A 156 -27.49 16.83 4.01
C LYS A 156 -27.46 15.44 4.64
N ASN A 157 -26.30 14.78 4.70
CA ASN A 157 -26.16 13.41 5.21
C ASN A 157 -25.34 13.35 6.52
N SER A 158 -25.39 14.43 7.30
CA SER A 158 -24.56 14.67 8.50
C SER A 158 -24.67 13.57 9.57
N LYS A 159 -23.83 12.55 9.45
CA LYS A 159 -22.70 12.42 10.37
C LYS A 159 -21.50 12.97 9.64
N SER A 160 -20.94 14.08 10.11
CA SER A 160 -19.86 14.73 9.40
C SER A 160 -18.66 13.79 9.29
N TYR A 161 -18.03 13.72 8.11
CA TYR A 161 -16.79 13.00 7.90
C TYR A 161 -15.67 13.47 8.87
N SER A 162 -15.74 14.73 9.34
CA SER A 162 -14.85 15.28 10.37
C SER A 162 -15.22 14.87 11.80
N GLU A 163 -16.47 14.52 12.10
CA GLU A 163 -16.88 14.01 13.42
C GLU A 163 -16.37 12.57 13.66
N LEU A 164 -16.17 11.79 12.59
CA LEU A 164 -15.56 10.46 12.65
C LEU A 164 -14.03 10.50 12.75
N TYR A 165 -13.42 11.65 12.47
CA TYR A 165 -11.97 11.82 12.33
C TYR A 165 -11.50 13.06 13.10
N ASN A 166 -11.28 12.88 14.41
CA ASN A 166 -10.91 13.91 15.39
C ASN A 166 -9.54 14.60 15.20
N GLY A 167 -9.07 14.87 13.97
CA GLY A 167 -7.81 15.60 13.69
C GLY A 167 -6.52 14.87 14.10
N LYS A 168 -6.59 13.89 15.01
CA LYS A 168 -5.47 13.12 15.56
C LYS A 168 -4.69 12.36 14.50
N TYR A 169 -5.32 12.02 13.37
CA TYR A 169 -4.66 11.26 12.30
C TYR A 169 -3.69 12.11 11.47
N GLU A 170 -4.10 13.31 11.04
CA GLU A 170 -3.18 14.19 10.30
C GLU A 170 -2.00 14.61 11.17
N GLU A 171 -2.27 14.84 12.45
CA GLU A 171 -1.24 15.08 13.46
C GLU A 171 -0.33 13.86 13.65
N SER A 172 -0.89 12.64 13.75
CA SER A 172 -0.09 11.41 13.83
C SER A 172 0.74 11.15 12.56
N LEU A 173 0.22 11.45 11.36
CA LEU A 173 0.98 11.33 10.11
C LEU A 173 2.10 12.38 10.02
N LYS A 174 1.83 13.62 10.44
CA LYS A 174 2.87 14.66 10.55
C LYS A 174 3.95 14.24 11.55
N ASN A 175 3.57 13.73 12.71
CA ASN A 175 4.51 13.28 13.73
C ASN A 175 5.34 12.08 13.25
N LEU A 176 4.72 11.08 12.62
CA LEU A 176 5.42 9.91 12.07
C LEU A 176 6.38 10.28 10.93
N SER A 177 6.00 11.24 10.08
CA SER A 177 6.88 11.72 9.00
C SER A 177 8.05 12.55 9.52
N ILE A 178 7.86 13.30 10.62
CA ILE A 178 8.93 14.01 11.34
C ILE A 178 9.88 13.02 12.02
N GLU A 179 9.38 12.00 12.71
CA GLU A 179 10.19 10.96 13.36
C GLU A 179 11.09 10.21 12.37
N LEU A 180 10.52 9.75 11.25
CA LEU A 180 11.27 9.06 10.20
C LEU A 180 12.32 9.96 9.50
N HIS A 181 12.12 11.28 9.51
CA HIS A 181 13.10 12.23 9.00
C HIS A 181 14.26 12.42 10.00
N ASN A 182 13.95 12.50 11.29
CA ASN A 182 14.93 12.66 12.36
C ASN A 182 15.80 11.40 12.55
N GLU A 183 15.23 10.20 12.46
CA GLU A 183 15.99 8.94 12.51
C GLU A 183 17.02 8.85 11.37
N LYS A 184 16.62 9.23 10.15
CA LYS A 184 17.54 9.28 8.99
C LYS A 184 18.69 10.26 9.16
N ASN A 185 18.47 11.37 9.86
CA ASN A 185 19.51 12.35 10.13
C ASN A 185 20.46 11.88 11.25
N ASN A 186 19.93 11.22 12.28
CA ASN A 186 20.75 10.63 13.34
C ASN A 186 21.62 9.46 12.84
N GLU A 187 21.12 8.61 11.95
CA GLU A 187 21.92 7.55 11.29
C GLU A 187 23.02 8.09 10.36
N ARG A 188 22.86 9.31 9.81
CA ARG A 188 23.89 9.98 9.01
C ARG A 188 24.99 10.56 9.88
N ASN A 189 24.61 11.15 11.02
CA ASN A 189 25.56 11.75 11.95
C ASN A 189 26.39 10.70 12.71
N SER A 190 25.82 9.53 13.03
CA SER A 190 26.56 8.44 13.68
C SER A 190 27.52 7.66 12.78
N LYS A 191 27.42 7.82 11.45
CA LYS A 191 28.37 7.27 10.46
C LYS A 191 29.47 8.24 10.04
N SER A 192 29.40 9.48 10.56
CA SER A 192 30.33 10.57 10.25
C SER A 192 31.28 10.89 11.41
N SER A 193 31.26 10.08 12.49
CA SER A 193 32.17 10.11 13.65
C SER A 193 32.91 8.79 13.73
#